data_AF-A0A445ECV6-F1
#
_entry.id   AF-A0A445ECV6-F1
#
_cell.length_a   1.000
_cell.length_b   1.000
_cell.length_c   1.000
_cell.angle_alpha   90.00
_cell.angle_beta   90.00
_cell.angle_gamma   90.00
#
_symmetry.space_group_name_H-M   'P 1'
#
loop_
_entity.id
_entity.type
_entity.pdbx_description
1 polymer ?
#
loop_
_entity_poly.entity_id
_entity_poly.type
_entity_poly.pdbx_seq_one_letter_code
_entity_poly.pdbx_strand_id
1 'polypeptide(L)'
;MNMCSKCYKDMLLKQEQDKLAAASVENIVNGASSSTGKHAVSAGGLDIQVENVEAKTVSAEISVDSTSVENLETKAKAGPSRCATCQKRVGLTGFSCKCGNLFCSMHRYSDKHDCPFDYQSVGRDAIAKANPVVKGDKLDKI
;
A
#
# COMPACT_ATOMS: atom_id res chain seq x y z
N MET A 1 -0.54 -11.22 29.89
CA MET A 1 -1.30 -10.66 28.74
C MET A 1 -0.43 -10.78 27.50
N ASN A 2 -0.95 -11.31 26.38
CA ASN A 2 -0.15 -11.49 25.17
C ASN A 2 -0.13 -10.19 24.34
N MET A 3 0.64 -9.21 24.80
CA MET A 3 0.92 -7.97 24.07
C MET A 3 1.88 -8.23 22.90
N CYS A 4 1.68 -7.56 21.77
CA CYS A 4 2.69 -7.54 20.71
C CYS A 4 3.89 -6.66 21.10
N SER A 5 5.01 -6.82 20.39
CA SER A 5 6.27 -6.10 20.67
C SER A 5 6.16 -4.57 20.58
N LYS A 6 5.13 -4.02 19.93
CA LYS A 6 4.81 -2.60 19.98
C LYS A 6 4.06 -2.23 21.26
N CYS A 7 2.88 -2.82 21.50
CA CYS A 7 2.06 -2.50 22.66
C CYS A 7 2.77 -2.73 24.00
N TYR A 8 3.70 -3.69 24.08
CA TYR A 8 4.53 -3.89 25.26
C TYR A 8 5.50 -2.72 25.51
N LYS A 9 6.11 -2.15 24.46
CA LYS A 9 6.95 -0.94 24.56
C LYS A 9 6.13 0.30 24.90
N ASP A 10 4.98 0.47 24.23
CA ASP A 10 4.07 1.58 24.48
C ASP A 10 3.59 1.57 25.95
N MET A 11 3.32 0.38 26.52
CA MET A 11 2.97 0.17 27.93
C MET A 11 4.13 0.47 28.90
N LEU A 12 5.38 0.11 28.56
CA LEU A 12 6.55 0.43 29.38
C LEU A 12 6.78 1.95 29.45
N LEU A 13 6.79 2.63 28.31
CA LEU A 13 6.93 4.09 28.22
C LEU A 13 5.80 4.81 29.00
N LYS A 14 4.57 4.28 28.91
CA LYS A 14 3.44 4.79 29.68
C LYS A 14 3.65 4.62 31.19
N GLN A 15 4.14 3.46 31.63
CA GLN A 15 4.44 3.21 33.04
C GLN A 15 5.58 4.10 33.56
N GLU A 16 6.61 4.39 32.75
CA GLU A 16 7.69 5.33 33.11
C GLU A 16 7.16 6.75 33.25
N GLN A 17 6.32 7.21 32.32
CA GLN A 17 5.68 8.53 32.41
C GLN A 17 4.78 8.65 33.64
N ASP A 18 3.99 7.63 33.96
CA ASP A 18 3.09 7.62 35.11
C ASP A 18 3.88 7.52 36.45
N LYS A 19 5.04 6.85 36.47
CA LYS A 19 5.97 6.85 37.61
C LYS A 19 6.62 8.23 37.83
N LEU A 20 7.07 8.89 36.76
CA LEU A 20 7.64 10.24 36.85
C LEU A 20 6.60 11.26 37.33
N ALA A 21 5.34 11.12 36.89
CA ALA A 21 4.23 11.90 37.40
C ALA A 21 4.01 11.65 38.91
N ALA A 22 3.98 10.39 39.35
CA ALA A 22 3.81 10.03 40.77
C ALA A 22 4.90 10.62 41.68
N ALA A 23 6.18 10.42 41.33
CA ALA A 23 7.33 10.95 42.08
C ALA A 23 7.32 12.50 42.14
N SER A 24 6.80 13.16 41.11
CA SER A 24 6.61 14.63 41.11
C SER A 24 5.58 15.08 42.16
N VAL A 25 4.52 14.30 42.40
CA VAL A 25 3.53 14.62 43.46
C VAL A 25 4.06 14.33 44.86
N GLU A 26 4.85 13.26 45.04
CA GLU A 26 5.51 12.94 46.32
C GLU A 26 6.47 14.06 46.75
N ASN A 27 7.21 14.65 45.80
CA ASN A 27 8.06 15.81 46.07
C ASN A 27 7.28 17.10 46.44
N ILE A 28 5.97 17.16 46.18
CA ILE A 28 5.09 18.27 46.59
C ILE A 28 4.52 18.01 47.99
N VAL A 29 4.12 16.77 48.32
CA VAL A 29 3.43 16.46 49.58
C VAL A 29 4.33 16.60 50.82
N ASN A 30 5.64 16.39 50.67
CA ASN A 30 6.63 16.60 51.75
C ASN A 30 7.01 18.08 51.97
N GLY A 31 6.47 19.03 51.18
CA GLY A 31 6.84 20.45 51.17
C GLY A 31 5.75 21.42 51.67
N ALA A 32 4.94 21.03 52.66
CA ALA A 32 3.72 21.76 53.01
C ALA A 32 3.92 22.99 53.92
N SER A 33 3.99 24.21 53.35
CA SER A 33 3.42 25.46 53.94
C SER A 33 3.50 26.69 53.02
N SER A 34 2.38 27.42 52.88
CA SER A 34 2.26 28.84 52.42
C SER A 34 2.83 29.20 51.03
N SER A 35 2.07 29.64 50.02
CA SER A 35 1.04 30.71 50.09
C SER A 35 0.26 30.90 48.75
N THR A 36 -0.67 31.85 48.75
CA THR A 36 -1.65 32.20 47.70
C THR A 36 -1.08 32.80 46.41
N GLY A 37 -1.66 32.44 45.24
CA GLY A 37 -1.57 33.20 43.98
C GLY A 37 -1.45 32.28 42.74
N LYS A 38 -2.48 32.01 41.94
CA LYS A 38 -3.14 32.91 40.97
C LYS A 38 -2.16 33.79 40.16
N HIS A 39 -1.80 33.33 38.97
CA HIS A 39 -2.23 34.03 37.74
C HIS A 39 -2.16 33.12 36.52
N ALA A 40 -3.07 33.35 35.57
CA ALA A 40 -2.99 32.77 34.22
C ALA A 40 -2.81 33.92 33.21
N VAL A 41 -1.80 33.80 32.34
CA VAL A 41 -1.70 34.51 31.07
C VAL A 41 -1.06 33.57 30.07
N SER A 42 -1.73 33.33 28.94
CA SER A 42 -1.08 32.76 27.75
C SER A 42 -0.73 33.90 26.81
N ALA A 43 0.54 34.00 26.44
CA ALA A 43 1.01 34.79 25.31
C ALA A 43 1.99 33.91 24.52
N GLY A 44 1.75 33.73 23.23
CA GLY A 44 2.58 32.91 22.36
C GLY A 44 3.31 33.76 21.32
N GLY A 45 4.33 33.16 20.68
CA GLY A 45 5.02 33.80 19.56
C GLY A 45 6.42 33.21 19.33
N LEU A 46 6.54 32.44 18.25
CA LEU A 46 7.70 32.36 17.35
C LEU A 46 9.11 32.19 17.98
N ASP A 47 9.76 31.07 17.66
CA ASP A 47 10.87 31.15 16.71
C ASP A 47 11.05 29.83 15.91
N ILE A 48 11.44 29.93 14.63
CA ILE A 48 11.65 28.82 13.68
C ILE A 48 12.61 29.28 12.57
N GLN A 49 13.84 28.75 12.50
CA GLN A 49 14.65 28.50 11.28
C GLN A 49 15.62 27.32 11.58
N VAL A 50 15.63 26.18 10.87
CA VAL A 50 16.02 25.85 9.47
C VAL A 50 17.53 25.54 9.31
N GLU A 51 17.88 24.31 8.91
CA GLU A 51 18.75 24.03 7.74
C GLU A 51 18.78 22.55 7.26
N ASN A 52 19.59 22.27 6.23
CA ASN A 52 19.70 21.07 5.36
C ASN A 52 21.19 20.96 4.88
N VAL A 53 21.77 20.03 4.10
CA VAL A 53 21.34 18.85 3.30
C VAL A 53 22.17 17.61 3.75
N GLU A 54 22.79 16.66 3.02
CA GLU A 54 22.99 16.33 1.58
C GLU A 54 22.70 14.82 1.33
N ALA A 55 23.74 13.98 1.24
CA ALA A 55 23.66 12.56 0.87
C ALA A 55 24.78 11.77 1.62
N LYS A 56 25.25 10.55 1.27
CA LYS A 56 25.42 9.89 -0.04
C LYS A 56 25.83 8.39 0.11
N THR A 57 25.76 7.63 -1.00
CA THR A 57 26.36 6.27 -1.22
C THR A 57 25.70 5.10 -0.45
N VAL A 58 25.86 3.80 -0.84
CA VAL A 58 26.68 3.12 -1.88
C VAL A 58 25.80 2.16 -2.71
N SER A 59 26.20 1.85 -3.95
CA SER A 59 25.60 0.84 -4.85
C SER A 59 25.82 -0.62 -4.44
N ALA A 60 25.08 -1.55 -5.06
CA ALA A 60 25.45 -2.97 -5.14
C ALA A 60 24.72 -3.66 -6.32
N GLU A 61 25.33 -3.67 -7.50
CA GLU A 61 24.91 -4.50 -8.64
C GLU A 61 25.31 -5.98 -8.49
N ILE A 62 24.38 -6.89 -8.80
CA ILE A 62 24.68 -8.27 -9.20
C ILE A 62 23.83 -8.61 -10.42
N SER A 63 24.51 -9.03 -11.49
CA SER A 63 23.90 -9.56 -12.72
C SER A 63 24.17 -11.06 -12.81
N VAL A 64 23.15 -11.84 -13.22
CA VAL A 64 23.33 -13.08 -14.00
C VAL A 64 22.16 -13.21 -14.97
N ASP A 65 22.47 -13.41 -16.24
CA ASP A 65 21.53 -13.85 -17.29
C ASP A 65 21.51 -15.38 -17.35
N SER A 66 20.32 -15.98 -17.52
CA SER A 66 20.15 -17.28 -18.16
C SER A 66 18.71 -17.50 -18.62
N THR A 67 18.56 -18.03 -19.83
CA THR A 67 17.28 -18.41 -20.43
C THR A 67 16.95 -19.88 -20.18
N SER A 68 15.68 -20.17 -19.89
CA SER A 68 14.97 -21.37 -20.39
C SER A 68 13.51 -21.39 -19.91
N VAL A 69 12.63 -21.98 -20.70
CA VAL A 69 11.26 -22.34 -20.29
C VAL A 69 11.27 -23.66 -19.51
N GLU A 70 10.43 -23.78 -18.48
CA GLU A 70 9.36 -24.79 -18.44
C GLU A 70 8.41 -24.60 -17.24
N ASN A 71 7.34 -25.40 -17.22
CA ASN A 71 6.19 -25.26 -16.32
C ASN A 71 6.17 -26.35 -15.24
N LEU A 72 6.44 -25.99 -13.98
CA LEU A 72 5.70 -26.54 -12.84
C LEU A 72 5.80 -25.66 -11.58
N GLU A 73 4.97 -25.97 -10.58
CA GLU A 73 4.80 -25.20 -9.35
C GLU A 73 6.05 -25.21 -8.45
N THR A 74 6.62 -24.03 -8.21
CA THR A 74 7.28 -23.76 -6.93
C THR A 74 6.74 -22.47 -6.32
N LYS A 75 6.29 -22.56 -5.06
CA LYS A 75 5.67 -21.45 -4.33
C LYS A 75 6.73 -20.50 -3.78
N ALA A 76 7.42 -19.80 -4.68
CA ALA A 76 8.25 -18.66 -4.34
C ALA A 76 7.46 -17.69 -3.45
N LYS A 77 8.13 -17.09 -2.46
CA LYS A 77 7.51 -16.12 -1.54
C LYS A 77 7.29 -14.80 -2.28
N ALA A 78 6.25 -14.77 -3.12
CA ALA A 78 5.85 -13.61 -3.89
C ALA A 78 5.80 -12.37 -3.00
N GLY A 79 6.49 -11.30 -3.42
CA GLY A 79 6.46 -10.03 -2.72
C GLY A 79 5.03 -9.49 -2.58
N PRO A 80 4.75 -8.59 -1.62
CA PRO A 80 3.39 -8.11 -1.38
C PRO A 80 2.75 -7.62 -2.69
N SER A 81 1.69 -8.29 -3.14
CA SER A 81 1.01 -7.99 -4.41
C SER A 81 0.63 -6.51 -4.48
N ARG A 82 1.00 -5.85 -5.60
CA ARG A 82 0.86 -4.40 -5.85
C ARG A 82 0.22 -4.14 -7.20
N CYS A 83 -0.44 -3.00 -7.31
CA CYS A 83 -0.93 -2.44 -8.57
C CYS A 83 0.25 -2.07 -9.49
N ALA A 84 0.25 -2.51 -10.75
CA ALA A 84 1.31 -2.17 -11.70
C ALA A 84 1.40 -0.66 -11.97
N THR A 85 0.28 0.05 -12.14
CA THR A 85 0.27 1.49 -12.44
C THR A 85 0.74 2.36 -11.27
N CYS A 86 0.30 2.09 -10.05
CA CYS A 86 0.47 3.01 -8.90
C CYS A 86 1.17 2.41 -7.69
N GLN A 87 1.69 1.18 -7.80
CA GLN A 87 2.46 0.44 -6.78
C GLN A 87 1.78 0.27 -5.40
N LYS A 88 0.53 0.71 -5.23
CA LYS A 88 -0.30 0.49 -4.03
C LYS A 88 -0.44 -1.02 -3.79
N ARG A 89 -0.21 -1.46 -2.55
CA ARG A 89 -0.40 -2.86 -2.15
C ARG A 89 -1.89 -3.25 -2.31
N VAL A 90 -2.16 -4.31 -3.06
CA VAL A 90 -3.50 -4.85 -3.30
C VAL A 90 -3.72 -6.21 -2.63
N GLY A 91 -2.65 -6.99 -2.39
CA GLY A 91 -2.76 -8.27 -1.70
C GLY A 91 -3.71 -9.23 -2.43
N LEU A 92 -4.71 -9.75 -1.70
CA LEU A 92 -5.74 -10.66 -2.21
C LEU A 92 -6.83 -9.94 -3.03
N THR A 93 -7.00 -8.62 -2.89
CA THR A 93 -8.04 -7.83 -3.61
C THR A 93 -7.50 -7.16 -4.87
N GLY A 94 -6.39 -7.68 -5.42
CA GLY A 94 -5.87 -7.27 -6.73
C GLY A 94 -6.71 -7.85 -7.87
N PHE A 95 -7.02 -7.03 -8.87
CA PHE A 95 -7.69 -7.46 -10.09
C PHE A 95 -6.63 -7.79 -11.15
N SER A 96 -6.65 -9.01 -11.68
CA SER A 96 -5.86 -9.41 -12.84
C SER A 96 -6.47 -8.86 -14.13
N CYS A 97 -5.64 -8.27 -15.00
CA CYS A 97 -6.02 -7.88 -16.36
C CYS A 97 -5.60 -8.95 -17.38
N LYS A 98 -6.15 -8.89 -18.60
CA LYS A 98 -5.77 -9.80 -19.70
C LYS A 98 -4.31 -9.62 -20.18
N CYS A 99 -3.69 -8.49 -19.87
CA CYS A 99 -2.25 -8.25 -20.07
C CYS A 99 -1.35 -8.89 -18.98
N GLY A 100 -1.89 -9.77 -18.13
CA GLY A 100 -1.15 -10.49 -17.08
C GLY A 100 -0.88 -9.68 -15.80
N ASN A 101 -0.95 -8.35 -15.86
CA ASN A 101 -0.69 -7.47 -14.73
C ASN A 101 -1.83 -7.44 -13.68
N LEU A 102 -1.45 -7.11 -12.44
CA LEU A 102 -2.36 -6.93 -11.29
C LEU A 102 -2.58 -5.45 -10.98
N PHE A 103 -3.83 -5.08 -10.67
CA PHE A 103 -4.25 -3.69 -10.47
C PHE A 103 -5.13 -3.50 -9.24
N CYS A 104 -5.19 -2.28 -8.71
CA CYS A 104 -6.18 -1.90 -7.70
C CYS A 104 -7.51 -1.48 -8.36
N SER A 105 -8.58 -1.33 -7.57
CA SER A 105 -9.94 -1.02 -8.06
C SER A 105 -10.03 0.18 -9.02
N MET A 106 -9.14 1.17 -8.89
CA MET A 106 -9.10 2.38 -9.74
C MET A 106 -8.41 2.14 -11.10
N HIS A 107 -7.46 1.21 -11.17
CA HIS A 107 -6.67 0.91 -12.38
C HIS A 107 -7.07 -0.41 -13.05
N ARG A 108 -8.14 -1.05 -12.57
CA ARG A 108 -8.67 -2.34 -13.04
C ARG A 108 -8.99 -2.36 -14.54
N TYR A 109 -9.51 -1.26 -15.06
CA TYR A 109 -10.02 -1.16 -16.42
C TYR A 109 -8.92 -0.78 -17.42
N SER A 110 -9.05 -1.23 -18.67
CA SER A 110 -8.04 -1.08 -19.74
C SER A 110 -7.85 0.35 -20.26
N ASP A 111 -8.65 1.29 -19.79
CA ASP A 111 -8.57 2.74 -20.02
C ASP A 111 -7.95 3.49 -18.81
N LYS A 112 -7.46 2.75 -17.81
CA LYS A 112 -6.80 3.24 -16.59
C LYS A 112 -5.37 2.68 -16.42
N HIS A 113 -4.88 1.98 -17.44
CA HIS A 113 -3.49 1.59 -17.65
C HIS A 113 -3.31 1.35 -19.16
N ASP A 114 -2.12 1.58 -19.70
CA ASP A 114 -1.82 1.36 -21.12
C ASP A 114 -1.78 -0.15 -21.43
N CYS A 115 -2.96 -0.73 -21.66
CA CYS A 115 -3.13 -2.18 -21.78
C CYS A 115 -2.71 -2.66 -23.17
N PRO A 116 -1.64 -3.48 -23.32
CA PRO A 116 -1.19 -3.98 -24.62
C PRO A 116 -2.07 -5.11 -25.19
N PHE A 117 -3.17 -5.47 -24.51
CA PHE A 117 -4.08 -6.53 -24.97
C PHE A 117 -5.14 -5.94 -25.90
N ASP A 118 -5.19 -6.39 -27.16
CA ASP A 118 -6.25 -5.97 -28.08
C ASP A 118 -7.59 -6.67 -27.77
N TYR A 119 -8.51 -5.91 -27.19
CA TYR A 119 -9.88 -6.36 -26.95
C TYR A 119 -10.74 -6.40 -28.22
N GLN A 120 -10.35 -5.70 -29.30
CA GLN A 120 -11.17 -5.52 -30.50
C GLN A 120 -11.04 -6.69 -31.50
N SER A 121 -9.86 -7.25 -31.72
CA SER A 121 -9.71 -8.52 -32.49
C SER A 121 -10.43 -9.65 -31.77
N VAL A 122 -10.06 -9.92 -30.51
CA VAL A 122 -10.65 -10.98 -29.68
C VAL A 122 -12.18 -10.85 -29.57
N GLY A 123 -12.72 -9.63 -29.50
CA GLY A 123 -14.15 -9.37 -29.57
C GLY A 123 -14.78 -9.70 -30.93
N ARG A 124 -14.15 -9.28 -32.04
CA ARG A 124 -14.60 -9.59 -33.40
C ARG A 124 -14.56 -11.08 -33.69
N ASP A 125 -13.50 -11.79 -33.29
CA ASP A 125 -13.34 -13.22 -33.51
C ASP A 125 -14.39 -14.04 -32.71
N ALA A 126 -14.68 -13.62 -31.48
CA ALA A 126 -15.74 -14.21 -30.67
C ALA A 126 -17.13 -14.01 -31.30
N ILE A 127 -17.42 -12.83 -31.82
CA ILE A 127 -18.68 -12.53 -32.53
C ILE A 127 -18.77 -13.33 -33.83
N ALA A 128 -17.71 -13.34 -34.64
CA ALA A 128 -17.65 -14.10 -35.90
C ALA A 128 -17.86 -15.60 -35.68
N LYS A 129 -17.33 -16.15 -34.59
CA LYS A 129 -17.54 -17.56 -34.18
C LYS A 129 -18.92 -17.85 -33.60
N ALA A 130 -19.60 -16.85 -33.03
CA ALA A 130 -20.94 -16.97 -32.45
C ALA A 130 -22.07 -16.74 -33.48
N ASN A 131 -21.80 -16.02 -34.57
CA ASN A 131 -22.78 -15.73 -35.61
C ASN A 131 -23.24 -17.02 -36.31
N PRO A 132 -24.55 -17.35 -36.32
CA PRO A 132 -25.06 -18.51 -37.03
C PRO A 132 -24.96 -18.32 -38.55
N VAL A 133 -24.65 -19.41 -39.26
CA VAL A 133 -24.49 -19.41 -40.72
C VAL A 133 -25.87 -19.36 -41.39
N VAL A 134 -26.37 -18.16 -41.65
CA VAL A 134 -27.62 -17.93 -42.38
C VAL A 134 -27.41 -18.25 -43.86
N LYS A 135 -27.81 -19.45 -44.28
CA LYS A 135 -28.02 -19.82 -45.68
C LYS A 135 -29.53 -19.90 -45.91
N GLY A 136 -30.03 -19.08 -46.82
CA GLY A 136 -31.38 -19.25 -47.38
C GLY A 136 -31.29 -20.18 -48.59
N ASP A 137 -32.22 -21.13 -48.70
CA ASP A 137 -32.31 -21.98 -49.88
C ASP A 137 -32.69 -21.15 -51.11
N LYS A 138 -32.03 -21.47 -52.23
CA LYS A 138 -32.25 -20.77 -53.49
C LYS A 138 -33.53 -21.29 -54.13
N LEU A 139 -34.58 -20.47 -54.17
CA LEU A 139 -35.83 -20.82 -54.83
C LEU A 139 -35.59 -21.11 -56.32
N ASP A 140 -36.06 -22.27 -56.77
CA ASP A 140 -36.09 -22.62 -58.18
C ASP A 140 -37.13 -21.80 -58.95
N LYS A 141 -36.91 -21.64 -60.26
CA LYS A 141 -37.83 -20.92 -61.13
C LYS A 141 -39.01 -21.79 -61.53
N ILE A 142 -40.21 -21.20 -61.42
CA ILE A 142 -41.45 -21.64 -62.05
C ILE A 142 -41.46 -21.12 -63.49
#